data_AF-A0A4Z2DI21-F1
#
_entry.id   AF-A0A4Z2DI21-F1
#
_cell.length_a   1.000
_cell.length_b   1.000
_cell.length_c   1.000
_cell.angle_alpha   90.00
_cell.angle_beta   90.00
_cell.angle_gamma   90.00
#
_symmetry.space_group_name_H-M   'P 1'
#
loop_
_entity.id
_entity.type
_entity.pdbx_description
1 polymer ?
#
loop_
_entity_poly.entity_id
_entity_poly.type
_entity_poly.pdbx_seq_one_letter_code
_entity_poly.pdbx_strand_id
1 'polypeptide(L)'
;MTQKILYFYLTLLRHGETYENKYQVIQGHLDTDLSEVGLEQARSIRMHINGSKPDVVISSDLKRAIFTAYEVTDPFVVEVESRLRERNFGSLTGHPRSEVQKFTETNSKIGYECDGWRSIGGECIHEMANRTHNFLLDLCSRLVKTNMKHADVSRHDPFPIIGPSHLQPMKKLISKNLDIFPNDNADATELPIFIYAGHVLIVGHGGWIRQFLRLLAFHSKYKENFPKNCVNSVMNNCGICQVGVAFDTNSLKSYQENGCEVSTSPLPVFGDVIHNESFTNMKKVNQCPYFRLANPSLPLMTICYQFNITKSMLEKHQVDYPTFSTQETCSQEKNISTDDGDEYAGYPPNK
;
A
#
# COMPACT_ATOMS: atom_id res chain seq x y z
N MET A 1 23.64 4.29 -22.10
CA MET A 1 23.48 5.10 -20.87
C MET A 1 23.50 4.16 -19.69
N THR A 2 24.25 4.47 -18.63
CA THR A 2 24.32 3.64 -17.42
C THR A 2 22.93 3.49 -16.79
N GLN A 3 22.53 2.25 -16.49
CA GLN A 3 21.24 1.95 -15.88
C GLN A 3 21.13 2.58 -14.49
N LYS A 4 19.98 3.16 -14.17
CA LYS A 4 19.72 3.82 -12.89
C LYS A 4 18.52 3.17 -12.21
N ILE A 5 18.81 2.46 -11.13
CA ILE A 5 17.79 1.85 -10.28
C ILE A 5 17.62 2.72 -9.06
N LEU A 6 16.41 3.25 -8.91
CA LEU A 6 16.04 4.13 -7.82
C LEU A 6 15.28 3.31 -6.78
N TYR A 7 15.57 3.53 -5.50
CA TYR A 7 14.89 2.86 -4.40
C TYR A 7 14.58 3.81 -3.26
N PHE A 8 13.50 3.53 -2.55
CA PHE A 8 13.00 4.34 -1.45
C PHE A 8 12.24 3.48 -0.44
N TYR A 9 11.98 4.05 0.73
CA TYR A 9 11.18 3.43 1.77
C TYR A 9 9.84 4.14 1.89
N LEU A 10 8.80 3.36 2.21
CA LEU A 10 7.44 3.81 2.49
C LEU A 10 7.07 3.39 3.90
N THR A 11 6.62 4.33 4.71
CA THR A 11 5.87 4.06 5.93
C THR A 11 4.41 4.40 5.68
N LEU A 12 3.53 3.40 5.71
CA LEU A 12 2.08 3.56 5.62
C LEU A 12 1.49 3.52 7.03
N LEU A 13 0.75 4.56 7.39
CA LEU A 13 0.12 4.71 8.69
C LEU A 13 -1.40 4.86 8.51
N ARG A 14 -2.19 3.96 9.11
CA ARG A 14 -3.64 4.16 9.21
C ARG A 14 -3.92 5.22 10.28
N HIS A 15 -4.86 6.11 10.03
CA HIS A 15 -5.33 7.09 11.02
C HIS A 15 -5.73 6.44 12.37
N GLY A 16 -5.68 7.23 13.44
CA GLY A 16 -6.14 6.83 14.78
C GLY A 16 -7.65 6.55 14.82
N GLU A 17 -8.10 5.92 15.89
CA GLU A 17 -9.52 5.61 16.08
C GLU A 17 -10.42 6.87 15.99
N THR A 18 -11.62 6.67 15.46
CA THR A 18 -12.73 7.64 15.45
C THR A 18 -13.92 6.99 16.16
N TYR A 19 -14.90 7.79 16.59
CA TYR A 19 -16.13 7.24 17.17
C TYR A 19 -16.84 6.28 16.21
N GLU A 20 -16.85 6.57 14.92
CA GLU A 20 -17.44 5.70 13.89
C GLU A 20 -16.69 4.37 13.77
N ASN A 21 -15.36 4.33 13.95
CA ASN A 21 -14.65 3.04 14.03
C ASN A 21 -15.13 2.22 15.22
N LYS A 22 -15.22 2.85 16.41
CA LYS A 22 -15.69 2.20 17.63
C LYS A 22 -17.11 1.63 17.47
N TYR A 23 -18.00 2.35 16.79
CA TYR A 23 -19.38 1.94 16.55
C TYR A 23 -19.58 1.11 15.27
N GLN A 24 -18.50 0.70 14.59
CA GLN A 24 -18.57 -0.08 13.33
C GLN A 24 -19.44 0.61 12.26
N VAL A 25 -19.33 1.93 12.16
CA VAL A 25 -20.00 2.77 11.17
C VAL A 25 -19.04 3.07 10.02
N ILE A 26 -19.54 2.95 8.79
CA ILE A 26 -18.74 3.21 7.60
C ILE A 26 -18.59 4.70 7.36
N GLN A 27 -17.35 5.16 7.32
CA GLN A 27 -17.05 6.59 7.15
C GLN A 27 -16.92 6.96 5.69
N GLY A 28 -16.15 6.21 4.90
CA GLY A 28 -15.78 6.64 3.54
C GLY A 28 -15.23 8.07 3.53
N HIS A 29 -15.89 8.95 2.78
CA HIS A 29 -15.53 10.37 2.69
C HIS A 29 -16.17 11.26 3.78
N LEU A 30 -16.91 10.71 4.74
CA LEU A 30 -17.38 11.47 5.90
C LEU A 30 -16.17 12.03 6.65
N ASP A 31 -16.16 13.33 6.91
CA ASP A 31 -15.03 14.03 7.50
C ASP A 31 -15.14 14.07 9.03
N THR A 32 -14.76 12.95 9.64
CA THR A 32 -14.87 12.67 11.07
C THR A 32 -13.62 13.04 11.85
N ASP A 33 -13.80 13.36 13.12
CA ASP A 33 -12.72 13.64 14.06
C ASP A 33 -12.20 12.34 14.71
N LEU A 34 -10.96 12.40 15.19
CA LEU A 34 -10.40 11.32 16.04
C LEU A 34 -11.16 11.27 17.37
N SER A 35 -11.33 10.06 17.91
CA SER A 35 -11.70 9.90 19.32
C SER A 35 -10.51 10.29 20.22
N GLU A 36 -10.76 10.43 21.51
CA GLU A 36 -9.70 10.65 22.50
C GLU A 36 -8.68 9.50 22.46
N VAL A 37 -9.19 8.27 22.30
CA VAL A 37 -8.37 7.07 22.10
C VAL A 37 -7.54 7.19 20.82
N GLY A 38 -8.11 7.68 19.71
CA GLY A 38 -7.38 7.88 18.47
C GLY A 38 -6.25 8.91 18.57
N LEU A 39 -6.46 9.99 19.32
CA LEU A 39 -5.42 10.99 19.62
C LEU A 39 -4.29 10.38 20.45
N GLU A 40 -4.62 9.61 21.49
CA GLU A 40 -3.63 8.91 22.31
C GLU A 40 -2.84 7.88 21.49
N GLN A 41 -3.51 7.11 20.64
CA GLN A 41 -2.89 6.16 19.72
C GLN A 41 -1.84 6.87 18.85
N ALA A 42 -2.19 7.99 18.22
CA ALA A 42 -1.27 8.75 17.37
C ALA A 42 -0.07 9.28 18.16
N ARG A 43 -0.31 9.93 19.31
CA ARG A 43 0.77 10.43 20.19
C ARG A 43 1.72 9.34 20.62
N SER A 44 1.18 8.15 20.89
CA SER A 44 1.93 7.02 21.42
C SER A 44 2.97 6.45 20.44
N ILE A 45 2.77 6.63 19.13
CA ILE A 45 3.69 6.16 18.08
C ILE A 45 4.60 7.28 17.53
N ARG A 46 4.40 8.54 17.94
CA ARG A 46 5.15 9.72 17.46
C ARG A 46 6.67 9.52 17.52
N MET A 47 7.20 9.00 18.63
CA MET A 47 8.65 8.80 18.78
C MET A 47 9.21 7.81 17.76
N HIS A 48 8.47 6.74 17.44
CA HIS A 48 8.88 5.75 16.46
C HIS A 48 8.86 6.32 15.04
N ILE A 49 7.79 7.05 14.70
CA ILE A 49 7.65 7.71 13.40
C ILE A 49 8.75 8.77 13.21
N ASN A 50 8.96 9.66 14.18
CA ASN A 50 10.03 10.66 14.12
C ASN A 50 11.43 10.02 14.11
N GLY A 51 11.64 8.92 14.84
CA GLY A 51 12.89 8.17 14.84
C GLY A 51 13.25 7.59 13.46
N SER A 52 12.24 7.26 12.65
CA SER A 52 12.42 6.79 11.26
C SER A 52 12.76 7.91 10.27
N LYS A 53 12.71 9.18 10.70
CA LYS A 53 13.11 10.37 9.93
C LYS A 53 12.55 10.38 8.50
N PRO A 54 11.22 10.44 8.31
CA PRO A 54 10.65 10.58 6.97
C PRO A 54 11.12 11.89 6.32
N ASP A 55 11.56 11.81 5.07
CA ASP A 55 11.96 12.97 4.25
C ASP A 55 10.74 13.71 3.68
N VAL A 56 9.64 12.99 3.47
CA VAL A 56 8.37 13.51 2.95
C VAL A 56 7.22 12.94 3.77
N VAL A 57 6.26 13.79 4.14
CA VAL A 57 5.04 13.39 4.85
C VAL A 57 3.83 13.77 3.99
N ILE A 58 3.02 12.79 3.62
CA ILE A 58 1.82 12.97 2.82
C ILE A 58 0.63 12.43 3.62
N SER A 59 -0.46 13.17 3.68
CA SER A 59 -1.68 12.75 4.37
C SER A 59 -2.89 12.85 3.45
N SER A 60 -3.86 11.95 3.65
CA SER A 60 -5.22 12.22 3.17
C SER A 60 -5.73 13.52 3.79
N ASP A 61 -6.48 14.27 2.99
CA ASP A 61 -7.11 15.53 3.37
C ASP A 61 -8.34 15.40 4.29
N LEU A 62 -8.71 14.19 4.71
CA LEU A 62 -9.75 13.98 5.74
C LEU A 62 -9.16 14.20 7.14
N LYS A 63 -9.90 14.90 8.00
CA LYS A 63 -9.48 15.35 9.34
C LYS A 63 -8.82 14.26 10.16
N ARG A 64 -9.43 13.08 10.27
CA ARG A 64 -8.84 11.95 11.01
C ARG A 64 -7.43 11.58 10.55
N ALA A 65 -7.13 11.65 9.25
CA ALA A 65 -5.79 11.38 8.72
C ALA A 65 -4.85 12.58 8.95
N ILE A 66 -5.30 13.80 8.64
CA ILE A 66 -4.54 15.04 8.91
C ILE A 66 -4.12 15.13 10.37
N PHE A 67 -5.07 15.00 11.31
CA PHE A 67 -4.78 15.12 12.74
C PHE A 67 -3.91 13.98 13.25
N THR A 68 -4.04 12.77 12.69
CA THR A 68 -3.06 11.71 12.97
C THR A 68 -1.67 12.13 12.51
N ALA A 69 -1.52 12.69 11.30
CA ALA A 69 -0.24 13.16 10.78
C ALA A 69 0.38 14.27 11.65
N TYR A 70 -0.45 15.20 12.13
CA TYR A 70 -0.03 16.30 13.03
C TYR A 70 0.43 15.81 14.40
N GLU A 71 -0.17 14.75 14.92
CA GLU A 71 0.23 14.18 16.20
C GLU A 71 1.54 13.37 16.09
N VAL A 72 1.80 12.75 14.94
CA VAL A 72 3.03 11.94 14.73
C VAL A 72 4.21 12.71 14.13
N THR A 73 3.98 13.85 13.48
CA THR A 73 5.02 14.68 12.82
C THR A 73 4.86 16.17 13.15
N ASP A 74 5.63 17.05 12.50
CA ASP A 74 5.40 18.49 12.54
C ASP A 74 4.28 18.86 11.53
N PRO A 75 3.19 19.53 11.95
CA PRO A 75 2.11 19.92 11.04
C PRO A 75 2.55 20.71 9.81
N PHE A 76 3.63 21.51 9.91
CA PHE A 76 4.10 22.36 8.82
C PHE A 76 4.77 21.60 7.67
N VAL A 77 5.09 20.31 7.86
CA VAL A 77 5.73 19.48 6.81
C VAL A 77 4.76 18.54 6.12
N VAL A 78 3.47 18.55 6.49
CA VAL A 78 2.47 17.62 5.97
C VAL A 78 1.87 18.14 4.66
N GLU A 79 2.07 17.38 3.59
CA GLU A 79 1.41 17.62 2.31
C GLU A 79 0.08 16.88 2.24
N VAL A 80 -0.95 17.53 1.72
CA VAL A 80 -2.30 16.93 1.60
C VAL A 80 -2.55 16.38 0.20
N GLU A 81 -3.11 15.18 0.13
CA GLU A 81 -3.41 14.49 -1.13
C GLU A 81 -4.77 13.79 -1.06
N SER A 82 -5.71 14.25 -1.88
CA SER A 82 -7.09 13.76 -1.89
C SER A 82 -7.23 12.37 -2.50
N ARG A 83 -6.26 11.93 -3.32
CA ARG A 83 -6.23 10.55 -3.83
C ARG A 83 -5.95 9.51 -2.75
N LEU A 84 -5.52 9.92 -1.55
CA LEU A 84 -5.31 9.04 -0.40
C LEU A 84 -6.58 8.77 0.42
N ARG A 85 -7.70 9.42 0.12
CA ARG A 85 -8.98 9.25 0.83
C ARG A 85 -9.41 7.79 0.89
N GLU A 86 -10.18 7.42 1.92
CA GLU A 86 -10.87 6.13 1.97
C GLU A 86 -11.76 5.94 0.74
N ARG A 87 -12.20 4.71 0.47
CA ARG A 87 -13.22 4.45 -0.54
C ARG A 87 -14.47 5.32 -0.32
N ASN A 88 -15.02 5.90 -1.37
CA ASN A 88 -16.32 6.56 -1.29
C ASN A 88 -17.45 5.49 -1.24
N PHE A 89 -18.26 5.50 -0.18
CA PHE A 89 -19.38 4.57 -0.03
C PHE A 89 -20.73 5.16 -0.45
N GLY A 90 -20.76 6.38 -0.99
CA GLY A 90 -21.98 7.00 -1.49
C GLY A 90 -23.03 7.15 -0.40
N SER A 91 -24.29 6.81 -0.70
CA SER A 91 -25.39 6.87 0.25
C SER A 91 -25.26 5.91 1.43
N LEU A 92 -24.29 4.98 1.42
CA LEU A 92 -24.01 4.06 2.53
C LEU A 92 -22.96 4.60 3.51
N THR A 93 -22.40 5.79 3.25
CA THR A 93 -21.63 6.51 4.27
C THR A 93 -22.51 6.84 5.47
N GLY A 94 -22.01 6.58 6.68
CA GLY A 94 -22.74 6.74 7.94
C GLY A 94 -23.58 5.52 8.34
N HIS A 95 -23.67 4.50 7.51
CA HIS A 95 -24.41 3.27 7.83
C HIS A 95 -23.56 2.27 8.61
N PRO A 96 -24.19 1.36 9.39
CA PRO A 96 -23.50 0.24 10.00
C PRO A 96 -22.78 -0.62 8.95
N ARG A 97 -21.60 -1.10 9.33
CA ARG A 97 -20.76 -2.00 8.52
C ARG A 97 -21.54 -3.17 7.92
N SER A 98 -22.43 -3.77 8.70
CA SER A 98 -23.27 -4.92 8.30
C SER A 98 -24.21 -4.59 7.14
N GLU A 99 -24.72 -3.36 7.04
CA GLU A 99 -25.57 -2.95 5.92
C GLU A 99 -24.77 -2.80 4.63
N VAL A 100 -23.57 -2.24 4.72
CA VAL A 100 -22.66 -2.10 3.57
C VAL A 100 -22.18 -3.47 3.09
N GLN A 101 -21.93 -4.42 4.00
CA GLN A 101 -21.61 -5.80 3.66
C GLN A 101 -22.78 -6.47 2.93
N LYS A 102 -24.00 -6.37 3.46
CA LYS A 102 -25.21 -6.90 2.80
C LYS A 102 -25.43 -6.31 1.41
N PHE A 103 -25.20 -5.00 1.24
CA PHE A 103 -25.25 -4.36 -0.06
C PHE A 103 -24.18 -4.93 -1.01
N THR A 104 -22.94 -5.07 -0.54
CA THR A 104 -21.82 -5.62 -1.32
C THR A 104 -22.13 -7.03 -1.82
N GLU A 105 -22.62 -7.91 -0.94
CA GLU A 105 -23.01 -9.27 -1.28
C GLU A 105 -24.15 -9.30 -2.30
N THR A 106 -25.18 -8.48 -2.10
CA THR A 106 -26.32 -8.40 -3.01
C THR A 106 -25.88 -7.91 -4.38
N ASN A 107 -25.09 -6.84 -4.42
CA ASN A 107 -24.57 -6.22 -5.63
C ASN A 107 -23.69 -7.17 -6.45
N SER A 108 -22.88 -8.01 -5.78
CA SER A 108 -22.11 -9.07 -6.42
C SER A 108 -23.01 -10.18 -6.97
N LYS A 109 -23.98 -10.69 -6.18
CA LYS A 109 -24.90 -11.76 -6.59
C LYS A 109 -25.73 -11.40 -7.84
N ILE A 110 -26.11 -10.13 -7.98
CA ILE A 110 -26.90 -9.67 -9.13
C ILE A 110 -26.04 -9.25 -10.34
N GLY A 111 -24.71 -9.29 -10.22
CA GLY A 111 -23.77 -8.95 -11.30
C GLY A 111 -23.71 -7.47 -11.67
N TYR A 112 -24.16 -6.57 -10.78
CA TYR A 112 -24.09 -5.11 -11.00
C TYR A 112 -22.71 -4.56 -10.67
N GLU A 113 -22.01 -5.17 -9.70
CA GLU A 113 -20.62 -4.88 -9.32
C GLU A 113 -20.32 -3.37 -9.28
N CYS A 114 -19.64 -2.83 -10.29
CA CYS A 114 -19.25 -1.43 -10.34
C CYS A 114 -20.45 -0.49 -10.48
N ASP A 115 -21.42 -0.86 -11.31
CA ASP A 115 -22.58 0.00 -11.59
C ASP A 115 -23.51 0.08 -10.38
N GLY A 116 -23.57 -0.96 -9.55
CA GLY A 116 -24.29 -0.88 -8.28
C GLY A 116 -23.64 0.08 -7.29
N TRP A 117 -22.31 0.13 -7.21
CA TRP A 117 -21.65 1.15 -6.37
C TRP A 117 -21.89 2.56 -6.90
N ARG A 118 -21.83 2.75 -8.23
CA ARG A 118 -22.10 4.07 -8.85
C ARG A 118 -23.53 4.54 -8.67
N SER A 119 -24.51 3.63 -8.73
CA SER A 119 -25.93 4.00 -8.62
C SER A 119 -26.29 4.61 -7.27
N ILE A 120 -25.53 4.29 -6.22
CA ILE A 120 -25.66 4.91 -4.89
C ILE A 120 -24.68 6.07 -4.67
N GLY A 121 -24.00 6.55 -5.72
CA GLY A 121 -22.99 7.61 -5.63
C GLY A 121 -21.66 7.18 -4.99
N GLY A 122 -21.43 5.88 -4.86
CA GLY A 122 -20.21 5.30 -4.33
C GLY A 122 -19.15 5.05 -5.40
N GLU A 123 -17.92 4.82 -4.94
CA GLU A 123 -16.78 4.44 -5.75
C GLU A 123 -16.69 2.91 -5.84
N CYS A 124 -16.55 2.36 -7.04
CA CYS A 124 -16.25 0.94 -7.21
C CYS A 124 -14.75 0.65 -6.96
N ILE A 125 -14.39 -0.62 -6.74
CA ILE A 125 -12.99 -0.98 -6.43
C ILE A 125 -12.02 -0.62 -7.56
N HIS A 126 -12.47 -0.62 -8.82
CA HIS A 126 -11.63 -0.24 -9.96
C HIS A 126 -11.33 1.25 -10.01
N GLU A 127 -12.28 2.11 -9.62
CA GLU A 127 -12.06 3.56 -9.54
C GLU A 127 -11.05 3.89 -8.44
N MET A 128 -11.19 3.22 -7.30
CA MET A 128 -10.22 3.32 -6.21
C MET A 128 -8.84 2.83 -6.65
N ALA A 129 -8.77 1.68 -7.31
CA ALA A 129 -7.51 1.16 -7.86
C ALA A 129 -6.86 2.15 -8.84
N ASN A 130 -7.65 2.81 -9.71
CA ASN A 130 -7.16 3.80 -10.66
C ASN A 130 -6.47 4.97 -9.95
N ARG A 131 -7.16 5.61 -9.00
CA ARG A 131 -6.59 6.78 -8.30
C ARG A 131 -5.37 6.41 -7.45
N THR A 132 -5.37 5.21 -6.87
CA THR A 132 -4.24 4.68 -6.10
C THR A 132 -3.03 4.38 -7.01
N HIS A 133 -3.27 3.82 -8.20
CA HIS A 133 -2.23 3.58 -9.21
C HIS A 133 -1.62 4.90 -9.72
N ASN A 134 -2.46 5.88 -10.06
CA ASN A 134 -1.99 7.20 -10.51
C ASN A 134 -1.18 7.93 -9.43
N PHE A 135 -1.58 7.81 -8.17
CA PHE A 135 -0.77 8.32 -7.06
C PHE A 135 0.61 7.65 -6.98
N LEU A 136 0.69 6.31 -7.13
CA LEU A 136 1.98 5.59 -7.12
C LEU A 136 2.90 6.06 -8.25
N LEU A 137 2.37 6.20 -9.47
CA LEU A 137 3.15 6.69 -10.61
C LEU A 137 3.68 8.10 -10.39
N ASP A 138 2.82 9.02 -9.92
CA ASP A 138 3.21 10.39 -9.63
C ASP A 138 4.25 10.47 -8.51
N LEU A 139 4.12 9.63 -7.47
CA LEU A 139 5.09 9.55 -6.39
C LEU A 139 6.46 9.11 -6.94
N CYS A 140 6.50 8.04 -7.74
CA CYS A 140 7.72 7.56 -8.36
C CYS A 140 8.34 8.63 -9.29
N SER A 141 7.53 9.30 -10.13
CA SER A 141 8.00 10.39 -10.99
C SER A 141 8.51 11.59 -10.20
N ARG A 142 7.87 11.93 -9.08
CA ARG A 142 8.34 13.00 -8.18
C ARG A 142 9.71 12.66 -7.61
N LEU A 143 9.88 11.45 -7.09
CA LEU A 143 11.15 10.98 -6.53
C LEU A 143 12.28 10.97 -7.58
N VAL A 144 11.97 10.64 -8.84
CA VAL A 144 12.92 10.79 -9.96
C VAL A 144 13.31 12.26 -10.17
N LYS A 145 12.34 13.20 -10.16
CA LYS A 145 12.58 14.63 -10.39
C LYS A 145 13.31 15.32 -9.23
N THR A 146 13.01 14.98 -7.99
CA THR A 146 13.55 15.66 -6.79
C THR A 146 15.00 15.27 -6.47
N ASN A 147 15.62 14.36 -7.22
CA ASN A 147 16.97 13.83 -7.00
C ASN A 147 18.15 14.77 -7.38
N MET A 148 18.11 16.05 -6.99
CA MET A 148 19.24 16.99 -7.14
C MET A 148 19.69 17.73 -5.86
N LYS A 149 19.34 17.26 -4.66
CA LYS A 149 19.93 17.82 -3.41
C LYS A 149 20.77 16.84 -2.59
N HIS A 150 20.84 15.57 -2.97
CA HIS A 150 21.63 14.53 -2.26
C HIS A 150 22.56 13.73 -3.19
N ALA A 151 22.84 14.28 -4.39
CA ALA A 151 23.79 13.69 -5.35
C ALA A 151 25.24 13.78 -4.87
N ASP A 152 25.48 14.53 -3.80
CA ASP A 152 26.74 14.50 -3.07
C ASP A 152 26.47 14.01 -1.64
N VAL A 153 27.44 13.31 -1.08
CA VAL A 153 27.44 12.62 0.21
C VAL A 153 26.91 11.18 0.17
N SER A 154 27.86 10.28 0.39
CA SER A 154 27.72 8.89 0.82
C SER A 154 26.80 8.72 2.03
N ARG A 155 25.49 8.94 1.89
CA ARG A 155 24.54 8.38 2.85
C ARG A 155 24.59 6.86 2.65
N HIS A 156 25.24 6.18 3.59
CA HIS A 156 24.94 4.77 3.82
C HIS A 156 23.42 4.62 3.89
N ASP A 157 22.89 3.57 3.26
CA ASP A 157 21.46 3.25 3.27
C ASP A 157 20.94 3.42 4.71
N PRO A 158 20.10 4.43 4.99
CA PRO A 158 19.75 4.80 6.36
C PRO A 158 18.89 3.73 7.02
N PHE A 159 18.37 2.77 6.22
CA PHE A 159 17.54 1.65 6.63
C PHE A 159 16.52 2.06 7.72
N PRO A 160 15.58 2.97 7.40
CA PRO A 160 14.71 3.67 8.36
C PRO A 160 13.57 2.77 8.87
N ILE A 161 13.88 1.52 9.17
CA ILE A 161 12.90 0.51 9.58
C ILE A 161 12.56 0.70 11.05
N ILE A 162 11.26 0.77 11.32
CA ILE A 162 10.64 0.87 12.64
C ILE A 162 10.48 -0.54 13.19
N GLY A 163 11.10 -0.78 14.34
CA GLY A 163 11.08 -2.10 14.99
C GLY A 163 12.08 -3.09 14.37
N PRO A 164 12.16 -4.31 14.92
CA PRO A 164 13.16 -5.30 14.52
C PRO A 164 12.83 -5.90 13.17
N SER A 165 13.80 -5.92 12.24
CA SER A 165 13.67 -6.65 10.98
C SER A 165 14.90 -7.52 10.73
N HIS A 166 14.65 -8.76 10.31
CA HIS A 166 15.69 -9.71 9.88
C HIS A 166 16.01 -9.57 8.38
N LEU A 167 15.21 -8.78 7.65
CA LEU A 167 15.36 -8.57 6.22
C LEU A 167 16.52 -7.62 5.92
N GLN A 168 17.09 -7.78 4.72
CA GLN A 168 18.21 -6.95 4.30
C GLN A 168 17.74 -5.59 3.77
N PRO A 169 18.58 -4.54 3.82
CA PRO A 169 18.31 -3.27 3.17
C PRO A 169 18.12 -3.40 1.66
N MET A 170 17.33 -2.49 1.08
CA MET A 170 16.91 -2.55 -0.33
C MET A 170 18.11 -2.57 -1.26
N LYS A 171 19.13 -1.75 -0.99
CA LYS A 171 20.35 -1.71 -1.82
C LYS A 171 21.00 -3.09 -1.96
N LYS A 172 21.04 -3.88 -0.89
CA LYS A 172 21.65 -5.21 -0.88
C LYS A 172 20.77 -6.25 -1.59
N LEU A 173 19.45 -6.13 -1.47
CA LEU A 173 18.50 -6.99 -2.17
C LEU A 173 18.53 -6.75 -3.68
N ILE A 174 18.54 -5.49 -4.12
CA ILE A 174 18.67 -5.13 -5.54
C ILE A 174 19.96 -5.70 -6.12
N SER A 175 21.09 -5.54 -5.40
CA SER A 175 22.39 -6.06 -5.83
C SER A 175 22.42 -7.58 -6.06
N LYS A 176 21.56 -8.33 -5.38
CA LYS A 176 21.45 -9.80 -5.51
C LYS A 176 20.49 -10.26 -6.60
N ASN A 177 19.60 -9.37 -7.06
CA ASN A 177 18.51 -9.70 -7.98
C ASN A 177 18.48 -8.69 -9.15
N LEU A 178 19.64 -8.44 -9.75
CA LEU A 178 19.79 -7.47 -10.85
C LEU A 178 19.01 -7.89 -12.11
N ASP A 179 18.76 -9.17 -12.29
CA ASP A 179 17.98 -9.77 -13.37
C ASP A 179 16.52 -9.28 -13.42
N ILE A 180 15.98 -8.78 -12.30
CA ILE A 180 14.65 -8.15 -12.25
C ILE A 180 14.56 -6.92 -13.16
N PHE A 181 15.68 -6.20 -13.30
CA PHE A 181 15.81 -4.98 -14.09
C PHE A 181 16.71 -5.25 -15.31
N PRO A 182 16.22 -5.97 -16.34
CA PRO A 182 17.02 -6.27 -17.51
C PRO A 182 17.51 -4.97 -18.16
N ASN A 183 18.78 -4.96 -18.54
CA ASN A 183 19.38 -3.85 -19.27
C ASN A 183 19.32 -4.17 -20.77
N ASP A 184 18.49 -3.46 -21.52
CA ASP A 184 18.34 -3.66 -22.97
C ASP A 184 19.61 -3.33 -23.77
N ASN A 185 20.60 -2.68 -23.14
CA ASN A 185 21.93 -2.49 -23.73
C ASN A 185 22.83 -3.69 -23.43
N ALA A 186 22.83 -4.68 -24.33
CA ALA A 186 23.64 -5.90 -24.26
C ALA A 186 25.17 -5.66 -24.16
N ASP A 187 25.64 -4.46 -24.52
CA ASP A 187 27.06 -4.07 -24.51
C ASP A 187 27.50 -3.32 -23.22
N ALA A 188 26.62 -3.13 -22.25
CA ALA A 188 26.93 -2.38 -21.04
C ALA A 188 27.80 -3.21 -20.07
N THR A 189 29.12 -2.98 -20.10
CA THR A 189 30.08 -3.48 -19.09
C THR A 189 29.98 -2.75 -17.74
N GLU A 190 29.18 -1.68 -17.67
CA GLU A 190 29.01 -0.86 -16.47
C GLU A 190 27.91 -1.39 -15.55
N LEU A 191 28.24 -1.54 -14.26
CA LEU A 191 27.28 -1.89 -13.21
C LEU A 191 26.20 -0.80 -13.06
N PRO A 192 24.95 -1.16 -12.73
CA PRO A 192 23.88 -0.20 -12.50
C PRO A 192 24.18 0.70 -11.30
N ILE A 193 23.74 1.94 -11.39
CA ILE A 193 23.83 2.91 -10.30
C ILE A 193 22.58 2.79 -9.43
N PHE A 194 22.76 2.46 -8.14
CA PHE A 194 21.68 2.43 -7.17
C PHE A 194 21.52 3.79 -6.48
N ILE A 195 20.33 4.38 -6.60
CA ILE A 195 20.04 5.72 -6.10
C ILE A 195 19.00 5.63 -4.99
N TYR A 196 19.38 6.00 -3.77
CA TYR A 196 18.42 6.18 -2.68
C TYR A 196 17.64 7.48 -2.90
N ALA A 197 16.32 7.41 -2.95
CA ALA A 197 15.46 8.57 -3.19
C ALA A 197 14.69 9.05 -1.95
N GLY A 198 14.90 8.44 -0.79
CA GLY A 198 14.37 8.91 0.49
C GLY A 198 13.39 7.96 1.16
N HIS A 199 12.74 8.48 2.20
CA HIS A 199 11.74 7.82 3.01
C HIS A 199 10.46 8.65 3.05
N VAL A 200 9.34 8.08 2.59
CA VAL A 200 8.04 8.75 2.55
C VAL A 200 7.11 8.15 3.61
N LEU A 201 6.55 9.01 4.46
CA LEU A 201 5.44 8.66 5.34
C LEU A 201 4.13 9.02 4.64
N ILE A 202 3.20 8.06 4.56
CA ILE A 202 1.85 8.25 4.05
C ILE A 202 0.86 7.94 5.18
N VAL A 203 0.07 8.94 5.57
CA VAL A 203 -1.02 8.80 6.54
C VAL A 203 -2.34 8.72 5.80
N GLY A 204 -3.04 7.59 5.93
CA GLY A 204 -4.23 7.30 5.13
C GLY A 204 -5.25 6.44 5.86
N HIS A 205 -6.03 5.72 5.06
CA HIS A 205 -7.19 4.96 5.53
C HIS A 205 -7.03 3.47 5.25
N GLY A 206 -7.74 2.65 6.02
CA GLY A 206 -7.56 1.21 6.00
C GLY A 206 -7.83 0.57 4.63
N GLY A 207 -8.94 0.91 3.99
CA GLY A 207 -9.27 0.39 2.67
C GLY A 207 -8.28 0.86 1.60
N TRP A 208 -7.88 2.14 1.65
CA TRP A 208 -6.89 2.70 0.71
C TRP A 208 -5.52 2.07 0.83
N ILE A 209 -5.00 1.95 2.06
CA ILE A 209 -3.70 1.33 2.31
C ILE A 209 -3.69 -0.12 1.82
N ARG A 210 -4.77 -0.87 2.07
CA ARG A 210 -4.91 -2.23 1.55
C ARG A 210 -4.88 -2.25 0.02
N GLN A 211 -5.60 -1.36 -0.66
CA GLN A 211 -5.57 -1.28 -2.12
C GLN A 211 -4.19 -0.89 -2.65
N PHE A 212 -3.47 -0.01 -1.96
CA PHE A 212 -2.11 0.38 -2.32
C PHE A 212 -1.12 -0.77 -2.16
N LEU A 213 -1.17 -1.50 -1.04
CA LEU A 213 -0.37 -2.72 -0.82
C LEU A 213 -0.67 -3.81 -1.86
N ARG A 214 -1.94 -3.98 -2.24
CA ARG A 214 -2.36 -4.88 -3.34
C ARG A 214 -1.67 -4.51 -4.64
N LEU A 215 -1.67 -3.23 -5.02
CA LEU A 215 -1.01 -2.78 -6.24
C LEU A 215 0.50 -3.02 -6.18
N LEU A 216 1.15 -2.74 -5.05
CA LEU A 216 2.58 -3.03 -4.88
C LEU A 216 2.87 -4.53 -5.02
N ALA A 217 2.12 -5.40 -4.33
CA ALA A 217 2.35 -6.84 -4.37
C ALA A 217 2.00 -7.47 -5.74
N PHE A 218 0.97 -6.97 -6.42
CA PHE A 218 0.51 -7.49 -7.71
C PHE A 218 1.42 -7.04 -8.86
N HIS A 219 1.75 -5.76 -8.92
CA HIS A 219 2.53 -5.22 -10.03
C HIS A 219 4.02 -5.52 -9.92
N SER A 220 4.55 -5.79 -8.72
CA SER A 220 5.98 -6.07 -8.59
C SER A 220 6.40 -7.34 -9.31
N LYS A 221 7.45 -7.23 -10.13
CA LYS A 221 8.16 -8.38 -10.72
C LYS A 221 8.80 -9.25 -9.65
N TYR A 222 9.22 -8.63 -8.55
CA TYR A 222 9.73 -9.30 -7.37
C TYR A 222 9.08 -8.74 -6.12
N LYS A 223 8.55 -9.63 -5.29
CA LYS A 223 8.02 -9.30 -3.97
C LYS A 223 8.58 -10.25 -2.92
N GLU A 224 8.96 -9.70 -1.77
CA GLU A 224 9.41 -10.49 -0.62
C GLU A 224 8.64 -10.10 0.65
N ASN A 225 8.34 -11.10 1.48
CA ASN A 225 7.75 -10.94 2.81
C ASN A 225 6.42 -10.17 2.87
N PHE A 226 5.60 -10.19 1.81
CA PHE A 226 4.20 -9.73 1.88
C PHE A 226 3.35 -10.83 2.51
N PRO A 227 2.88 -10.68 3.77
CA PRO A 227 2.12 -11.73 4.42
C PRO A 227 0.73 -11.82 3.81
N LYS A 228 0.10 -13.01 3.77
CA LYS A 228 -1.22 -13.19 3.11
C LYS A 228 -2.28 -12.19 3.61
N ASN A 229 -2.24 -11.84 4.89
CA ASN A 229 -3.14 -10.87 5.51
C ASN A 229 -2.91 -9.42 5.05
N CYS A 230 -1.76 -9.02 4.50
CA CYS A 230 -1.58 -7.65 4.01
C CYS A 230 -2.45 -7.31 2.80
N VAL A 231 -2.89 -8.35 2.09
CA VAL A 231 -3.78 -8.26 0.93
C VAL A 231 -5.25 -8.36 1.38
N ASN A 232 -5.53 -9.01 2.51
CA ASN A 232 -6.90 -9.39 2.89
C ASN A 232 -7.45 -8.52 4.04
N SER A 233 -6.65 -8.31 5.09
CA SER A 233 -7.07 -7.59 6.30
C SER A 233 -6.82 -6.09 6.19
N VAL A 234 -7.63 -5.33 6.91
CA VAL A 234 -7.40 -3.90 7.11
C VAL A 234 -6.45 -3.71 8.30
N MET A 235 -5.49 -2.80 8.18
CA MET A 235 -4.59 -2.49 9.29
C MET A 235 -5.35 -1.92 10.48
N ASN A 236 -4.88 -2.13 11.71
CA ASN A 236 -5.43 -1.50 12.92
C ASN A 236 -5.33 0.03 12.85
N ASN A 237 -6.16 0.75 13.61
CA ASN A 237 -5.95 2.18 13.82
C ASN A 237 -4.55 2.44 14.39
N CYS A 238 -3.84 3.45 13.85
CA CYS A 238 -2.41 3.69 14.09
C CYS A 238 -1.49 2.48 13.84
N GLY A 239 -1.96 1.49 13.06
CA GLY A 239 -1.12 0.41 12.56
C GLY A 239 -0.10 0.95 11.56
N ILE A 240 1.11 0.43 11.61
CA ILE A 240 2.25 0.82 10.78
C ILE A 240 2.61 -0.32 9.83
N CYS A 241 2.76 -0.01 8.54
CA CYS A 241 3.33 -0.93 7.55
C CYS A 241 4.53 -0.25 6.88
N GLN A 242 5.62 -0.99 6.72
CA GLN A 242 6.82 -0.47 6.06
C GLN A 242 7.20 -1.31 4.86
N VAL A 243 7.42 -0.64 3.73
CA VAL A 243 7.70 -1.26 2.44
C VAL A 243 8.93 -0.59 1.82
N GLY A 244 9.85 -1.40 1.30
CA GLY A 244 10.89 -0.94 0.37
C GLY A 244 10.40 -1.08 -1.07
N VAL A 245 10.68 -0.09 -1.90
CA VAL A 245 10.31 -0.10 -3.33
C VAL A 245 11.53 0.28 -4.15
N ALA A 246 11.80 -0.45 -5.23
CA ALA A 246 12.82 -0.10 -6.21
C ALA A 246 12.31 -0.25 -7.63
N PHE A 247 12.81 0.58 -8.55
CA PHE A 247 12.46 0.53 -9.96
C PHE A 247 13.57 1.09 -10.83
N ASP A 248 13.66 0.60 -12.06
CA ASP A 248 14.52 1.20 -13.10
C ASP A 248 13.83 2.43 -13.72
N THR A 249 14.56 3.53 -13.79
CA THR A 249 14.00 4.83 -14.24
C THR A 249 13.57 4.84 -15.69
N ASN A 250 14.27 4.12 -16.58
CA ASN A 250 13.90 4.01 -17.99
C ASN A 250 12.67 3.12 -18.16
N SER A 251 12.59 2.04 -17.39
CA SER A 251 11.46 1.12 -17.38
C SER A 251 10.18 1.81 -16.88
N LEU A 252 10.28 2.66 -15.85
CA LEU A 252 9.16 3.50 -15.41
C LEU A 252 8.74 4.48 -16.52
N LYS A 253 9.69 5.17 -17.16
CA LYS A 253 9.40 6.11 -18.25
C LYS A 253 8.72 5.40 -19.44
N SER A 254 9.27 4.27 -19.87
CA SER A 254 8.71 3.42 -20.91
C SER A 254 7.31 2.93 -20.56
N TYR A 255 7.07 2.55 -19.29
CA TYR A 255 5.73 2.20 -18.82
C TYR A 255 4.75 3.37 -18.96
N GLN A 256 5.17 4.59 -18.62
CA GLN A 256 4.32 5.79 -18.74
C GLN A 256 4.07 6.20 -20.19
N GLU A 257 5.05 6.01 -21.08
CA GLU A 257 4.96 6.36 -22.50
C GLU A 257 4.18 5.32 -23.33
N ASN A 258 4.37 4.03 -23.05
CA ASN A 258 3.72 2.92 -23.76
C ASN A 258 2.39 2.47 -23.11
N GLY A 259 2.10 2.96 -21.90
CA GLY A 259 1.01 2.52 -21.03
C GLY A 259 -0.42 2.89 -21.46
N CYS A 260 -0.64 3.33 -22.70
CA CYS A 260 -1.98 3.56 -23.26
C CYS A 260 -2.37 2.60 -24.39
N GLU A 261 -1.55 1.60 -24.74
CA GLU A 261 -2.01 0.47 -25.56
C GLU A 261 -2.35 -0.74 -24.65
N VAL A 262 -3.65 -0.84 -24.40
CA VAL A 262 -4.42 -1.87 -23.67
C VAL A 262 -3.75 -3.26 -23.63
N SER A 263 -3.15 -3.61 -22.49
CA SER A 263 -3.01 -5.01 -22.07
C SER A 263 -4.36 -5.54 -21.57
N THR A 264 -4.73 -6.73 -22.02
CA THR A 264 -6.07 -7.32 -21.92
C THR A 264 -6.32 -8.13 -20.64
N SER A 265 -5.49 -7.98 -19.61
CA SER A 265 -5.72 -8.67 -18.34
C SER A 265 -6.52 -7.78 -17.39
N PRO A 266 -7.63 -8.24 -16.81
CA PRO A 266 -8.25 -7.55 -15.69
C PRO A 266 -7.28 -7.55 -14.50
N LEU A 267 -7.27 -6.48 -13.71
CA LEU A 267 -6.82 -6.64 -12.33
C LEU A 267 -7.66 -7.78 -11.76
N PRO A 268 -7.06 -8.80 -11.13
CA PRO A 268 -7.89 -9.81 -10.50
C PRO A 268 -8.81 -9.09 -9.51
N VAL A 269 -10.11 -9.20 -9.73
CA VAL A 269 -11.06 -9.11 -8.64
C VAL A 269 -10.67 -10.28 -7.76
N PHE A 270 -9.92 -10.01 -6.69
CA PHE A 270 -9.16 -11.01 -5.94
C PHE A 270 -10.01 -12.12 -5.27
N GLY A 271 -11.33 -12.15 -5.52
CA GLY A 271 -12.17 -13.32 -5.29
C GLY A 271 -11.93 -14.46 -6.30
N ASP A 272 -11.60 -14.18 -7.56
CA ASP A 272 -11.52 -15.21 -8.62
C ASP A 272 -10.14 -15.90 -8.73
N VAL A 273 -9.12 -15.43 -8.01
CA VAL A 273 -7.74 -15.97 -8.12
C VAL A 273 -7.57 -17.32 -7.42
N ILE A 274 -8.53 -17.74 -6.59
CA ILE A 274 -8.47 -19.03 -5.88
C ILE A 274 -9.11 -20.17 -6.69
N HIS A 275 -9.95 -19.86 -7.69
CA HIS A 275 -10.61 -20.86 -8.53
C HIS A 275 -10.17 -20.74 -9.99
N ASN A 276 -9.12 -21.49 -10.31
CA ASN A 276 -8.67 -21.67 -11.68
C ASN A 276 -9.62 -22.66 -12.40
N GLU A 277 -10.82 -22.22 -12.77
CA GLU A 277 -11.69 -22.95 -13.70
C GLU A 277 -12.26 -22.00 -14.78
N SER A 278 -11.75 -22.17 -15.99
CA SER A 278 -12.43 -22.00 -17.29
C SER A 278 -13.48 -20.87 -17.40
N PHE A 279 -13.04 -19.66 -17.75
CA PHE A 279 -13.93 -18.58 -18.17
C PHE A 279 -14.58 -18.86 -19.54
N THR A 280 -15.68 -19.60 -19.55
CA THR A 280 -16.57 -19.74 -20.72
C THR A 280 -18.02 -19.53 -20.32
N ASN A 281 -18.38 -18.32 -19.85
CA ASN A 281 -19.71 -17.69 -20.04
C ASN A 281 -19.86 -16.46 -19.12
N MET A 282 -19.40 -15.28 -19.56
CA MET A 282 -19.90 -14.02 -18.99
C MET A 282 -20.89 -13.37 -19.95
N LYS A 283 -22.14 -13.24 -19.49
CA LYS A 283 -23.13 -12.31 -20.05
C LYS A 283 -22.49 -10.93 -20.18
N LYS A 284 -22.85 -10.16 -21.21
CA LYS A 284 -22.35 -8.79 -21.46
C LYS A 284 -22.61 -7.86 -20.27
N VAL A 285 -21.74 -7.90 -19.26
CA VAL A 285 -21.62 -6.87 -18.22
C VAL A 285 -20.89 -5.71 -18.87
N ASN A 286 -21.44 -4.49 -18.77
CA ASN A 286 -20.74 -3.30 -19.19
C ASN A 286 -19.41 -3.25 -18.44
N GLN A 287 -18.30 -3.52 -19.13
CA GLN A 287 -16.98 -3.53 -18.51
C GLN A 287 -16.71 -2.14 -17.97
N CYS A 288 -16.51 -2.03 -16.66
CA CYS A 288 -16.10 -0.79 -16.02
C CYS A 288 -14.91 -0.18 -16.80
N PRO A 289 -14.86 1.14 -17.06
CA PRO A 289 -13.77 1.75 -17.82
C PRO A 289 -12.40 1.54 -17.15
N TYR A 290 -12.40 1.31 -15.84
CA TYR A 290 -11.22 1.01 -15.02
C TYR A 290 -11.01 -0.50 -14.78
N PHE A 291 -11.83 -1.37 -15.34
CA PHE A 291 -11.66 -2.84 -15.25
C PHE A 291 -10.32 -3.29 -15.84
N ARG A 292 -9.85 -2.58 -16.86
CA ARG A 292 -8.61 -2.85 -17.61
C ARG A 292 -7.39 -2.12 -17.05
N LEU A 293 -7.37 -1.82 -15.76
CA LEU A 293 -6.21 -1.20 -15.12
C LEU A 293 -4.96 -2.10 -15.04
N ALA A 294 -4.99 -3.33 -15.57
CA ALA A 294 -3.78 -4.13 -15.68
C ALA A 294 -3.06 -3.88 -17.01
N ASN A 295 -2.27 -2.81 -17.04
CA ASN A 295 -1.12 -2.71 -17.94
C ASN A 295 0.11 -3.38 -17.29
N PRO A 296 1.05 -3.97 -18.06
CA PRO A 296 1.92 -5.06 -17.60
C PRO A 296 2.63 -4.69 -16.30
N SER A 297 2.86 -5.68 -15.42
CA SER A 297 3.56 -5.53 -14.13
C SER A 297 4.49 -4.32 -14.11
N LEU A 298 4.16 -3.30 -13.29
CA LEU A 298 5.07 -2.18 -13.06
C LEU A 298 6.43 -2.80 -12.73
N PRO A 299 7.52 -2.39 -13.36
CA PRO A 299 8.84 -2.97 -13.17
C PRO A 299 9.40 -2.55 -11.80
N LEU A 300 8.74 -3.00 -10.74
CA LEU A 300 9.03 -2.74 -9.35
C LEU A 300 9.60 -4.00 -8.72
N MET A 301 10.54 -3.78 -7.81
CA MET A 301 10.90 -4.71 -6.76
C MET A 301 10.33 -4.15 -5.46
N THR A 302 9.59 -4.95 -4.71
CA THR A 302 9.03 -4.54 -3.42
C THR A 302 9.35 -5.53 -2.32
N ILE A 303 9.48 -5.03 -1.09
CA ILE A 303 9.64 -5.84 0.10
C ILE A 303 8.81 -5.24 1.22
N CYS A 304 8.02 -6.07 1.89
CA CYS A 304 7.30 -5.65 3.09
C CYS A 304 8.17 -5.96 4.31
N TYR A 305 8.76 -4.94 4.93
CA TYR A 305 9.58 -5.12 6.15
C TYR A 305 8.72 -5.42 7.35
N GLN A 306 7.57 -4.74 7.43
CA GLN A 306 6.66 -4.80 8.57
C GLN A 306 5.23 -4.61 8.08
N PHE A 307 4.29 -5.37 8.64
CA PHE A 307 2.87 -5.21 8.36
C PHE A 307 2.07 -5.09 9.65
N ASN A 308 1.26 -4.04 9.73
CA ASN A 308 0.30 -3.80 10.81
C ASN A 308 0.92 -3.84 12.23
N ILE A 309 2.12 -3.30 12.38
CA ILE A 309 2.74 -3.14 13.70
C ILE A 309 1.90 -2.15 14.50
N THR A 310 1.63 -2.51 15.74
CA THR A 310 1.01 -1.63 16.74
C THR A 310 2.04 -1.19 17.78
N LYS A 311 1.71 -0.15 18.55
CA LYS A 311 2.55 0.32 19.67
C LYS A 311 2.97 -0.82 20.62
N SER A 312 2.03 -1.69 20.99
CA SER A 312 2.31 -2.77 21.93
C SER A 312 3.32 -3.79 21.38
N MET A 313 3.38 -3.97 20.06
CA MET A 313 4.39 -4.81 19.41
C MET A 313 5.77 -4.15 19.46
N LEU A 314 5.84 -2.82 19.29
CA LEU A 314 7.09 -2.06 19.41
C LEU A 314 7.65 -2.08 20.85
N GLU A 315 6.79 -1.90 21.85
CA GLU A 315 7.21 -1.89 23.26
C GLU A 315 7.65 -3.27 23.77
N LYS A 316 7.04 -4.36 23.29
CA LYS A 316 7.44 -5.73 23.65
C LYS A 316 8.83 -6.13 23.13
N HIS A 317 9.38 -5.40 22.15
CA HIS A 317 10.67 -5.67 21.53
C HIS A 317 11.69 -4.56 21.82
N GLN A 318 11.77 -4.04 23.05
CA GLN A 318 12.92 -3.21 23.45
C GLN A 318 14.22 -4.01 23.20
N VAL A 319 14.95 -3.65 22.14
CA VAL A 319 16.23 -4.24 21.80
C VAL A 319 17.29 -3.14 21.89
N ASP A 320 18.20 -3.31 22.84
CA ASP A 320 19.53 -2.71 22.82
C ASP A 320 20.23 -3.08 21.50
N TYR A 321 20.66 -2.10 20.71
CA TYR A 321 21.63 -2.31 19.62
C TYR A 321 22.99 -2.70 20.25
N PRO A 322 23.87 -3.61 19.73
CA PRO A 322 23.93 -4.27 18.41
C PRO A 322 24.42 -5.77 18.41
N THR A 323 24.66 -6.28 17.18
CA THR A 323 25.52 -7.41 16.71
C THR A 323 24.91 -8.80 16.40
N PHE A 324 25.27 -9.27 15.19
CA PHE A 324 24.78 -10.45 14.46
C PHE A 324 25.35 -11.79 14.98
N SER A 325 24.57 -12.88 14.83
CA SER A 325 24.98 -14.07 14.06
C SER A 325 23.77 -14.94 13.69
N THR A 326 23.84 -15.54 12.50
CA THR A 326 22.84 -16.31 11.76
C THR A 326 22.65 -17.76 12.23
N GLN A 327 21.42 -18.31 12.18
CA GLN A 327 21.04 -19.49 11.37
C GLN A 327 19.59 -20.00 11.66
N GLU A 328 19.01 -20.62 10.62
CA GLU A 328 17.85 -21.56 10.57
C GLU A 328 16.40 -21.06 10.36
N THR A 329 16.03 -21.09 9.06
CA THR A 329 14.87 -21.72 8.38
C THR A 329 13.46 -21.78 9.02
N CYS A 330 12.51 -21.29 8.22
CA CYS A 330 11.27 -21.92 7.71
C CYS A 330 10.54 -22.99 8.56
N SER A 331 9.20 -22.90 8.51
CA SER A 331 8.18 -23.86 8.96
C SER A 331 7.70 -23.66 10.39
N GLN A 332 6.57 -22.96 10.55
CA GLN A 332 5.44 -23.45 11.34
C GLN A 332 4.21 -22.57 11.10
N GLU A 333 3.37 -23.00 10.16
CA GLU A 333 1.94 -22.66 10.15
C GLU A 333 1.29 -23.32 11.37
N LYS A 334 0.73 -22.52 12.28
CA LYS A 334 -0.31 -22.96 13.21
C LYS A 334 -1.34 -21.86 13.40
N ASN A 335 -2.56 -22.18 12.97
CA ASN A 335 -3.87 -21.63 13.35
C ASN A 335 -3.88 -20.18 13.83
N ILE A 336 -4.13 -19.26 12.90
CA ILE A 336 -4.58 -17.90 13.21
C ILE A 336 -6.03 -17.79 12.76
N SER A 337 -6.87 -17.24 13.65
CA SER A 337 -8.31 -17.10 13.50
C SER A 337 -8.72 -16.54 12.14
N THR A 338 -9.72 -17.18 11.55
CA THR A 338 -10.48 -16.74 10.38
C THR A 338 -10.94 -15.29 10.55
N ASP A 339 -10.61 -14.47 9.56
CA ASP A 339 -11.40 -13.33 9.07
C ASP A 339 -11.91 -12.34 10.13
N ASP A 340 -11.26 -11.17 10.22
CA ASP A 340 -11.66 -10.02 11.05
C ASP A 340 -12.89 -9.27 10.49
N GLY A 341 -13.60 -9.84 9.50
CA GLY A 341 -14.81 -9.26 8.93
C GLY A 341 -14.52 -8.01 8.09
N ASP A 342 -13.26 -7.81 7.71
CA ASP A 342 -12.76 -6.64 6.99
C ASP A 342 -12.91 -6.71 5.46
N GLU A 343 -13.58 -7.74 4.96
CA GLU A 343 -13.85 -7.99 3.54
C GLU A 343 -14.95 -7.08 2.97
N TYR A 344 -14.55 -5.94 2.40
CA TYR A 344 -15.39 -5.12 1.50
C TYR A 344 -15.41 -5.60 0.04
N ALA A 345 -15.04 -6.86 -0.22
CA ALA A 345 -15.20 -7.56 -1.50
C ALA A 345 -15.29 -9.05 -1.19
N GLY A 346 -16.43 -9.66 -1.52
CA GLY A 346 -16.93 -10.85 -0.84
C GLY A 346 -16.17 -12.15 -1.08
N TYR A 347 -16.27 -13.05 -0.10
CA TYR A 347 -16.83 -14.39 -0.28
C TYR A 347 -17.79 -14.71 0.89
N PRO A 348 -18.84 -15.54 0.68
CA PRO A 348 -19.62 -16.09 1.78
C PRO A 348 -18.79 -17.08 2.61
N PRO A 349 -19.06 -17.24 3.92
CA PRO A 349 -18.47 -18.32 4.70
C PRO A 349 -18.91 -19.66 4.11
N ASN A 350 -17.95 -20.46 3.64
CA ASN A 350 -18.20 -21.85 3.26
C ASN A 350 -18.73 -22.62 4.48
N LYS A 351 -19.87 -23.28 4.28
CA LYS A 351 -20.37 -24.34 5.15
C LYS A 351 -19.59 -25.63 4.92
#